data_AF-A0AAV6ZG84-F1
#
_entry.id   AF-A0AAV6ZG84-F1
#
_cell.length_a   1.000
_cell.length_b   1.000
_cell.length_c   1.000
_cell.angle_alpha   90.00
_cell.angle_beta   90.00
_cell.angle_gamma   90.00
#
_symmetry.space_group_name_H-M   'P 1'
#
loop_
_entity.id
_entity.type
_entity.pdbx_description
1 polymer ?
#
loop_
_entity_poly.entity_id
_entity_poly.type
_entity_poly.pdbx_seq_one_letter_code
_entity_poly.pdbx_strand_id
1 'polypeptide(L)'
;MVINLSVLSLQINPAAFSSILQYLYTGRMDIDVEHVEDCKRLAKQCRLQDLIEELEEKCKKVYEFVSSKPGTCVKVLTVEPSGNGRLHEDLAMLADCALPPELRVSLLPKN
;
A
#
# COMPACT_ATOMS: atom_id res chain seq x y z
N MET A 1 -1.30 2.41 -22.72
CA MET A 1 -0.84 3.57 -21.93
C MET A 1 0.63 3.76 -22.24
N VAL A 2 0.97 4.66 -23.17
CA VAL A 2 2.37 4.94 -23.56
C VAL A 2 2.84 6.12 -22.72
N ILE A 3 3.81 5.89 -21.83
CA ILE A 3 4.43 6.97 -21.06
C ILE A 3 5.31 7.76 -22.03
N ASN A 4 4.93 9.02 -22.30
CA ASN A 4 5.65 9.89 -23.22
C ASN A 4 6.93 10.43 -22.54
N LEU A 5 8.09 9.97 -23.02
CA LEU A 5 9.43 10.31 -22.53
C LEU A 5 9.89 11.75 -22.82
N SER A 6 9.06 12.62 -23.39
CA SER A 6 9.46 13.98 -23.81
C SER A 6 9.39 15.07 -22.72
N VAL A 7 9.05 14.74 -21.46
CA VAL A 7 9.12 15.67 -20.31
C VAL A 7 10.43 15.47 -19.53
N LEU A 8 11.57 15.77 -20.16
CA LEU A 8 12.91 15.78 -19.57
C LEU A 8 13.05 17.03 -18.68
N SER A 9 12.75 16.99 -17.38
CA SER A 9 13.75 16.70 -16.34
C SER A 9 13.07 16.24 -15.05
N LEU A 10 12.24 15.20 -15.13
CA LEU A 10 11.86 14.47 -13.93
C LEU A 10 13.11 13.70 -13.45
N GLN A 11 13.87 14.28 -12.52
CA GLN A 11 14.88 13.54 -11.77
C GLN A 11 14.13 12.58 -10.85
N ILE A 12 13.80 11.41 -11.37
CA ILE A 12 13.12 10.35 -10.64
C ILE A 12 14.18 9.64 -9.82
N ASN A 13 14.02 9.65 -8.50
CA ASN A 13 14.81 8.78 -7.64
C ASN A 13 14.41 7.31 -7.95
N PRO A 14 15.36 6.44 -8.37
CA PRO A 14 15.06 5.06 -8.70
C PRO A 14 14.46 4.26 -7.53
N ALA A 15 14.88 4.55 -6.29
CA ALA A 15 14.36 3.89 -5.11
C ALA A 15 12.90 4.25 -4.88
N ALA A 16 12.55 5.54 -4.93
CA ALA A 16 11.17 6.00 -4.83
C ALA A 16 10.28 5.40 -5.94
N PHE A 17 10.79 5.32 -7.17
CA PHE A 17 10.06 4.68 -8.27
C PHE A 17 9.84 3.19 -8.03
N SER A 18 10.86 2.47 -7.58
CA SER A 18 10.76 1.04 -7.27
C SER A 18 9.74 0.78 -6.15
N SER A 19 9.74 1.61 -5.10
CA SER A 19 8.79 1.50 -4.00
C SER A 19 7.35 1.78 -4.45
N ILE A 20 7.10 2.82 -5.25
CA ILE A 20 5.76 3.05 -5.81
C ILE A 20 5.32 1.91 -6.71
N LEU A 21 6.22 1.36 -7.52
CA LEU A 21 5.90 0.21 -8.36
C LEU A 21 5.49 -0.99 -7.49
N GLN A 22 6.25 -1.28 -6.43
CA GLN A 22 5.91 -2.33 -5.46
C GLN A 22 4.51 -2.11 -4.87
N TYR A 23 4.19 -0.88 -4.45
CA TYR A 23 2.89 -0.52 -3.92
C TYR A 23 1.76 -0.84 -4.91
N LEU A 24 1.89 -0.39 -6.16
CA LEU A 24 0.86 -0.55 -7.17
C LEU A 24 0.59 -2.03 -7.52
N TYR A 25 1.60 -2.89 -7.42
CA TYR A 25 1.46 -4.31 -7.73
C TYR A 25 1.05 -5.18 -6.54
N THR A 26 1.39 -4.78 -5.32
CA THR A 26 1.26 -5.65 -4.13
C THR A 26 0.38 -5.06 -3.04
N GLY A 27 0.01 -3.78 -3.13
CA GLY A 27 -0.61 -3.02 -2.04
C GLY A 27 0.36 -2.68 -0.91
N ARG A 28 1.62 -3.12 -0.97
CA ARG A 28 2.63 -2.91 0.07
C ARG A 28 3.84 -2.20 -0.47
N MET A 29 4.41 -1.32 0.34
CA MET A 29 5.59 -0.54 0.01
C MET A 29 6.52 -0.46 1.20
N ASP A 30 7.76 -0.86 1.00
CA ASP A 30 8.86 -0.56 1.91
C ASP A 30 9.74 0.53 1.29
N ILE A 31 10.03 1.59 2.05
CA ILE A 31 10.86 2.69 1.58
C ILE A 31 11.76 3.21 2.70
N ASP A 32 13.03 3.48 2.39
CA ASP A 32 13.91 4.16 3.33
C ASP A 32 13.40 5.59 3.58
N VAL A 33 13.47 6.03 4.85
CA VAL A 33 12.95 7.33 5.29
C VAL A 33 13.59 8.49 4.51
N GLU A 34 14.85 8.33 4.07
CA GLU A 34 15.54 9.31 3.23
C GLU A 34 14.92 9.51 1.84
N HIS A 35 14.11 8.58 1.35
CA HIS A 35 13.47 8.63 0.03
C HIS A 35 11.97 8.95 0.09
N VAL A 36 11.40 9.18 1.28
CA VAL A 36 9.97 9.46 1.46
C VAL A 36 9.53 10.71 0.70
N GLU A 37 10.31 11.79 0.73
CA GLU A 37 9.93 13.02 0.04
C GLU A 37 9.99 12.88 -1.49
N ASP A 38 10.96 12.14 -2.01
CA ASP A 38 11.01 11.79 -3.43
C ASP A 38 9.80 10.94 -3.83
N CYS A 39 9.40 10.01 -2.97
CA CYS A 39 8.21 9.19 -3.16
C CYS A 39 6.93 10.02 -3.16
N LYS A 40 6.77 10.97 -2.21
CA LYS A 40 5.63 11.90 -2.19
C LYS A 40 5.59 12.77 -3.45
N ARG A 41 6.74 13.25 -3.92
CA ARG A 41 6.84 14.03 -5.15
C ARG A 41 6.41 13.22 -6.38
N LEU A 42 6.88 11.97 -6.48
CA LEU A 42 6.52 11.08 -7.58
C LEU A 42 5.05 10.68 -7.51
N ALA A 43 4.52 10.34 -6.33
CA ALA A 43 3.10 10.04 -6.13
C ALA A 43 2.19 11.21 -6.57
N LYS A 44 2.58 12.47 -6.27
CA LYS A 44 1.89 13.67 -6.76
C LYS A 44 1.89 13.78 -8.28
N GLN A 45 3.03 13.50 -8.92
CA GLN A 45 3.15 13.50 -10.39
C GLN A 45 2.28 12.41 -11.03
N CYS A 46 2.13 11.27 -10.35
CA CYS A 46 1.30 10.14 -10.76
C CYS A 46 -0.17 10.26 -10.32
N ARG A 47 -0.54 11.31 -9.57
CA ARG A 47 -1.91 11.54 -9.03
C ARG A 47 -2.40 10.40 -8.12
N LEU A 48 -1.51 9.83 -7.32
CA LEU A 48 -1.81 8.75 -6.37
C LEU A 48 -2.22 9.33 -5.01
N GLN A 49 -3.41 9.92 -4.93
CA GLN A 49 -3.86 10.68 -3.75
C GLN A 49 -3.91 9.82 -2.47
N ASP A 50 -4.50 8.62 -2.55
CA ASP A 50 -4.60 7.70 -1.41
C ASP A 50 -3.21 7.34 -0.84
N LEU A 51 -2.24 7.08 -1.71
CA LEU A 51 -0.86 6.79 -1.30
C LEU A 51 -0.19 7.99 -0.62
N ILE A 52 -0.47 9.22 -1.08
CA ILE A 52 0.04 10.44 -0.45
C ILE A 52 -0.48 10.58 0.97
N GLU A 53 -1.79 10.36 1.16
CA GLU A 53 -2.44 10.43 2.47
C GLU A 53 -1.91 9.36 3.43
N GLU A 54 -1.76 8.12 2.95
CA GLU A 54 -1.16 7.03 3.73
C GLU A 54 0.28 7.32 4.14
N LEU A 55 1.11 7.86 3.23
CA LEU A 55 2.48 8.26 3.52
C LEU A 55 2.51 9.35 4.61
N GLU A 56 1.65 10.36 4.52
CA GLU A 56 1.59 11.45 5.49
C GLU A 56 1.14 10.97 6.88
N GLU A 57 0.14 10.11 6.94
CA GLU A 57 -0.31 9.50 8.19
C GLU A 57 0.81 8.66 8.84
N LYS A 58 1.50 7.84 8.04
CA LYS A 58 2.60 6.99 8.52
C LYS A 58 3.79 7.82 8.99
N CYS A 59 4.14 8.90 8.30
CA CYS A 59 5.19 9.84 8.73
C CYS A 59 4.86 10.47 10.08
N LYS A 60 3.60 10.90 10.27
CA LYS A 60 3.13 11.45 11.55
C LYS A 60 3.29 10.44 12.69
N LYS A 61 2.87 9.19 12.48
CA LYS A 61 3.03 8.10 13.47
C LYS A 61 4.50 7.82 13.81
N VAL A 62 5.38 7.83 12.81
CA VAL A 62 6.83 7.66 13.04
C VAL A 62 7.39 8.81 13.87
N TYR A 63 6.99 10.05 13.60
CA TYR A 63 7.41 11.21 14.37
C TYR A 63 6.97 11.13 15.85
N GLU A 64 5.70 10.80 16.09
CA GLU A 64 5.17 10.57 17.45
C GLU A 64 5.89 9.41 18.17
N PHE A 65 6.23 8.35 17.44
CA PHE A 65 6.97 7.22 17.99
C PHE A 65 8.41 7.58 18.38
N VAL A 66 9.16 8.26 17.50
CA VAL A 66 10.56 8.63 17.75
C VAL A 66 10.65 9.66 18.88
N SER A 67 9.74 10.64 18.92
CA SER A 67 9.70 11.65 19.99
C SER A 67 9.44 11.08 21.38
N SER A 68 8.72 9.96 21.48
CA SER A 68 8.46 9.28 22.77
C SER A 68 9.57 8.32 23.21
N LYS A 69 10.57 8.03 22.36
CA LYS A 69 11.64 7.04 22.63
C LYS A 69 13.03 7.58 22.28
N PRO A 70 13.68 8.31 23.21
CA PRO A 70 15.04 8.81 23.02
C PRO A 70 16.02 7.69 22.64
N GLY A 71 16.87 7.93 21.65
CA GLY A 71 17.83 6.94 21.14
C GLY A 71 17.28 5.98 20.09
N THR A 72 16.00 6.06 19.73
CA THR A 72 15.41 5.24 18.65
C THR A 72 15.54 5.94 17.30
N CYS A 73 15.89 5.19 16.26
CA CYS A 73 15.94 5.66 14.87
C CYS A 73 15.09 4.74 13.99
N VAL A 74 14.22 5.32 13.18
CA VAL A 74 13.44 4.61 12.15
C VAL A 74 14.15 4.79 10.82
N LYS A 75 14.47 3.68 10.15
CA LYS A 75 15.16 3.67 8.86
C LYS A 75 14.24 3.41 7.69
N VAL A 76 13.26 2.53 7.88
CA VAL A 76 12.32 2.09 6.84
C VAL A 76 10.91 2.45 7.27
N LEU A 77 10.14 3.01 6.35
CA LEU A 77 8.71 3.24 6.45
C LEU A 77 7.99 2.16 5.62
N THR A 78 7.06 1.45 6.26
CA THR A 78 6.19 0.48 5.58
C THR A 78 4.78 1.04 5.44
N VAL A 79 4.31 1.13 4.20
CA VAL A 79 2.93 1.41 3.83
C VAL A 79 2.29 0.11 3.38
N GLU A 80 1.20 -0.27 4.01
CA GLU A 80 0.43 -1.46 3.70
C GLU A 80 -1.02 -1.25 4.17
N PRO A 81 -2.01 -1.87 3.50
CA PRO A 81 -3.40 -1.74 3.88
C PRO A 81 -3.61 -2.18 5.33
N SER A 82 -4.42 -1.42 6.06
CA SER A 82 -4.70 -1.63 7.48
C SER A 82 -5.58 -2.84 7.80
N GLY A 83 -5.78 -3.77 6.85
CA GLY A 83 -6.47 -5.02 7.08
C GLY A 83 -6.72 -5.85 5.83
N ASN A 84 -7.29 -7.03 6.03
CA ASN A 84 -7.68 -7.97 4.97
C ASN A 84 -9.01 -7.61 4.28
N GLY A 85 -9.53 -6.39 4.46
CA GLY A 85 -10.95 -6.05 4.25
C GLY A 85 -11.53 -6.59 2.95
N ARG A 86 -10.97 -6.16 1.80
CA ARG A 86 -11.43 -6.65 0.49
C ARG A 86 -10.96 -8.05 0.17
N LEU A 87 -9.71 -8.41 0.47
CA LEU A 87 -9.17 -9.72 0.08
C LEU A 87 -9.92 -10.87 0.75
N HIS A 88 -10.27 -10.74 2.02
CA HIS A 88 -11.01 -11.76 2.76
C HIS A 88 -12.45 -11.86 2.24
N GLU A 89 -13.10 -10.74 1.96
CA GLU A 89 -14.44 -10.71 1.35
C GLU A 89 -14.44 -11.34 -0.05
N ASP A 90 -13.49 -10.95 -0.91
CA ASP A 90 -13.31 -11.50 -2.26
C ASP A 90 -13.03 -13.00 -2.22
N LEU A 91 -12.17 -13.45 -1.29
CA LEU A 91 -11.86 -14.87 -1.13
C LEU A 91 -13.07 -15.67 -0.61
N ALA A 92 -13.86 -15.10 0.31
CA ALA A 92 -15.10 -15.72 0.77
C ALA A 92 -16.10 -15.86 -0.39
N MET A 93 -16.26 -14.82 -1.22
CA MET A 93 -17.10 -14.89 -2.42
C MET A 93 -16.61 -15.93 -3.42
N LEU A 94 -15.30 -16.02 -3.66
CA LEU A 94 -14.72 -17.04 -4.53
C LEU A 94 -14.96 -18.45 -3.97
N ALA A 95 -14.83 -18.65 -2.66
CA ALA A 95 -15.11 -19.91 -2.00
C ALA A 95 -16.60 -20.30 -2.14
N ASP A 96 -17.52 -19.35 -1.96
CA ASP A 96 -18.95 -19.56 -2.15
C ASP A 96 -19.30 -19.91 -3.61
N CYS A 97 -18.65 -19.25 -4.57
CA CYS A 97 -18.81 -19.52 -6.01
C CYS A 97 -18.24 -20.90 -6.40
N ALA A 98 -17.12 -21.30 -5.79
CA ALA A 98 -16.48 -22.59 -6.04
C ALA A 98 -17.15 -23.76 -5.29
N LEU A 99 -18.04 -23.48 -4.32
CA LEU A 99 -18.70 -24.51 -3.54
C LEU A 99 -19.67 -25.33 -4.43
N PRO A 100 -19.48 -26.66 -4.53
CA PRO A 100 -20.38 -27.53 -5.27
C PRO A 100 -21.83 -27.44 -4.75
N PRO A 101 -22.84 -27.49 -5.62
CA PRO A 101 -24.24 -27.39 -5.23
C PRO A 101 -24.66 -28.37 -4.13
N GLU A 102 -24.05 -29.55 -4.10
CA GLU A 102 -24.32 -30.64 -3.15
C GLU A 102 -23.96 -30.26 -1.71
N LEU A 103 -23.04 -29.32 -1.53
CA LEU A 103 -22.55 -28.87 -0.21
C LEU A 103 -23.22 -27.57 0.27
N ARG A 104 -24.00 -26.89 -0.59
CA ARG A 104 -24.69 -25.63 -0.25
C ARG A 104 -25.87 -25.83 0.72
N VAL A 105 -26.49 -27.02 0.72
CA VAL A 105 -27.70 -27.31 1.52
C VAL A 105 -27.36 -27.74 2.96
N SER A 106 -26.14 -28.20 3.22
CA SER A 106 -25.70 -28.70 4.55
C SER A 106 -25.36 -27.62 5.57
N LEU A 107 -25.30 -26.33 5.18
CA LEU A 107 -24.93 -25.21 6.06
C LEU A 107 -26.13 -24.39 6.57
N LEU A 108 -27.36 -24.69 6.15
CA LEU A 108 -28.53 -24.06 6.75
C LEU A 108 -28.73 -24.61 8.17
N PRO A 109 -28.83 -23.75 9.21
CA PRO A 109 -29.09 -24.22 10.56
C PRO A 109 -30.41 -24.99 10.58
N LYS A 110 -30.37 -26.22 11.08
CA LYS A 110 -31.58 -26.97 11.39
C LYS A 110 -32.16 -26.41 12.69
N ASN A 111 -33.12 -25.50 12.51
CA ASN A 111 -34.12 -24.98 13.47
C ASN A 111 -33.59 -24.42 14.79
#